data_AF-W0RBH3-F1
#
_entry.id   AF-W0RBH3-F1
#
_cell.length_a   1.000
_cell.length_b   1.000
_cell.length_c   1.000
_cell.angle_alpha   90.00
_cell.angle_beta   90.00
_cell.angle_gamma   90.00
#
_symmetry.space_group_name_H-M   'P 1'
#
loop_
_entity.id
_entity.type
_entity.pdbx_description
1 polymer ?
#
loop_
_entity_poly.entity_id
_entity_poly.type
_entity_poly.pdbx_seq_one_letter_code
_entity_poly.pdbx_strand_id
1 'polypeptide(L)'
;MDMRIDFYKGDEGRLCWWVATPPGRRAFEGTTMAAGRDLPHDLAQFVIESALDLREGFWGLLANGASFKSVPGRRATQPGLRLVRAHHDALLATEGIVNTHFAAWRGGASTPVGASLDVMYARWLALPIGGTLTVEWPVHLLPPVPAARRRLGGRRPRALRGRS
;
A
#
# COMPACT_ATOMS: atom_id res chain seq x y z
N MET A 1 7.28 16.15 1.56
CA MET A 1 5.95 16.20 0.89
C MET A 1 5.30 14.90 1.25
N ASP A 2 4.13 14.94 1.87
CA ASP A 2 3.60 13.78 2.57
C ASP A 2 2.25 13.39 1.97
N MET A 3 1.95 12.10 1.96
CA MET A 3 0.65 11.56 1.59
C MET A 3 -0.19 11.47 2.86
N ARG A 4 -1.29 12.22 2.91
CA ARG A 4 -2.23 12.15 4.04
C ARG A 4 -3.14 10.94 3.87
N ILE A 5 -3.34 10.15 4.92
CA ILE A 5 -4.27 9.03 4.96
C ILE A 5 -5.27 9.25 6.08
N ASP A 6 -6.55 9.25 5.74
CA ASP A 6 -7.66 9.37 6.67
C ASP A 6 -8.28 7.98 6.84
N PHE A 7 -8.13 7.38 8.02
CA PHE A 7 -8.81 6.14 8.40
C PHE A 7 -10.14 6.47 9.08
N TYR A 8 -11.19 5.77 8.70
CA TYR A 8 -12.54 5.97 9.20
C TYR A 8 -13.02 4.74 9.96
N LYS A 9 -13.72 4.97 11.07
CA LYS A 9 -14.31 3.90 11.89
C LYS A 9 -15.82 3.92 11.72
N GLY A 10 -16.40 2.84 11.21
CA GLY A 10 -17.84 2.72 11.00
C GLY A 10 -18.42 1.40 11.48
N ASP A 11 -19.70 1.20 11.18
CA ASP A 11 -20.49 0.01 11.54
C ASP A 11 -20.29 -0.40 13.00
N GLU A 12 -20.69 0.47 13.93
CA GLU A 12 -20.51 0.25 15.37
C GLU A 12 -19.06 -0.05 15.81
N GLY A 13 -18.07 0.36 15.00
CA GLY A 13 -16.65 0.10 15.24
C GLY A 13 -16.13 -1.23 14.65
N ARG A 14 -16.95 -1.93 13.87
CA ARG A 14 -16.62 -3.21 13.23
C ARG A 14 -16.03 -3.07 11.84
N LEU A 15 -16.12 -1.89 11.23
CA LEU A 15 -15.53 -1.62 9.92
C LEU A 15 -14.53 -0.48 9.98
N CYS A 16 -13.50 -0.61 9.15
CA CYS A 16 -12.52 0.42 8.86
C CYS A 16 -12.35 0.55 7.35
N TRP A 17 -12.25 1.77 6.86
CA TRP A 17 -11.80 2.06 5.49
C TRP A 17 -10.89 3.29 5.54
N TRP A 18 -10.22 3.59 4.44
CA TRP A 18 -9.33 4.74 4.38
C TRP A 18 -9.40 5.48 3.06
N VAL A 19 -9.02 6.76 3.10
CA VAL A 19 -8.83 7.61 1.93
C VAL A 19 -7.41 8.15 1.95
N ALA A 20 -6.66 7.93 0.87
CA ALA A 20 -5.31 8.46 0.71
C ALA A 20 -5.34 9.68 -0.21
N THR A 21 -4.65 10.74 0.20
CA THR A 21 -4.50 12.01 -0.53
C THR A 21 -3.01 12.26 -0.80
N PRO A 22 -2.46 11.79 -1.94
CA PRO A 22 -1.06 12.06 -2.28
C PRO A 22 -0.84 13.53 -2.67
N PRO A 23 0.37 14.07 -2.47
CA PRO A 23 0.67 15.47 -2.77
C PRO A 23 0.50 15.73 -4.28
N GLY A 24 -0.28 16.76 -4.61
CA GLY A 24 -0.54 17.16 -6.01
C GLY A 24 -1.34 16.13 -6.83
N ARG A 25 -2.02 15.16 -6.20
CA ARG A 25 -2.83 14.14 -6.87
C ARG A 25 -4.22 14.06 -6.25
N ARG A 26 -5.17 13.53 -7.01
CA ARG A 26 -6.53 13.28 -6.52
C ARG A 26 -6.50 12.21 -5.42
N ALA A 27 -7.29 12.44 -4.37
CA ALA A 27 -7.54 11.43 -3.35
C ALA A 27 -8.22 10.18 -3.93
N PHE A 28 -8.00 9.03 -3.30
CA PHE A 28 -8.64 7.77 -3.67
C PHE A 28 -8.97 6.94 -2.43
N GLU A 29 -10.03 6.15 -2.55
CA GLU A 29 -10.49 5.27 -1.49
C GLU A 29 -9.77 3.91 -1.56
N GLY A 30 -9.48 3.40 -0.37
CA GLY A 30 -8.89 2.10 -0.12
C GLY A 30 -9.91 0.97 -0.02
N THR A 31 -9.53 -0.06 0.70
CA THR A 31 -10.36 -1.24 0.96
C THR A 31 -11.09 -1.09 2.29
N THR A 32 -12.35 -1.47 2.34
CA THR A 32 -13.07 -1.64 3.60
C THR A 32 -12.71 -2.99 4.21
N MET A 33 -12.34 -2.98 5.50
CA MET A 33 -11.93 -4.16 6.25
C MET A 33 -12.64 -4.25 7.60
N ALA A 34 -12.64 -5.46 8.16
CA ALA A 34 -13.08 -5.67 9.52
C ALA A 34 -12.16 -4.94 10.51
N ALA A 35 -12.76 -4.42 11.58
CA ALA A 35 -12.13 -3.80 12.72
C ALA A 35 -12.73 -4.36 14.02
N GLY A 36 -12.08 -4.11 15.15
CA GLY A 36 -12.71 -4.29 16.46
C GLY A 36 -11.79 -4.85 17.54
N ARG A 37 -11.30 -6.07 17.37
CA ARG A 37 -10.48 -6.74 18.40
C ARG A 37 -9.05 -6.23 18.46
N ASP A 38 -8.51 -5.81 17.33
CA ASP A 38 -7.14 -5.37 17.13
C ASP A 38 -7.12 -4.14 16.21
N LEU A 39 -5.94 -3.61 15.93
CA LEU A 39 -5.77 -2.61 14.86
C LEU A 39 -6.26 -3.15 13.51
N PRO A 40 -6.97 -2.34 12.71
CA PRO A 40 -7.26 -2.67 11.30
C PRO A 40 -5.97 -2.98 10.54
N HIS A 41 -6.01 -3.98 9.66
CA HIS A 41 -4.81 -4.50 8.98
C HIS A 41 -3.97 -3.42 8.31
N ASP A 42 -4.57 -2.59 7.46
CA ASP A 42 -3.84 -1.55 6.73
C ASP A 42 -3.29 -0.44 7.66
N LEU A 43 -3.94 -0.19 8.81
CA LEU A 43 -3.44 0.74 9.83
C LEU A 43 -2.26 0.14 10.61
N ALA A 44 -2.31 -1.17 10.93
CA ALA A 44 -1.18 -1.86 11.53
C ALA A 44 0.01 -1.91 10.56
N GLN A 45 -0.23 -2.22 9.29
CA GLN A 45 0.76 -2.19 8.23
C GLN A 45 1.38 -0.79 8.07
N PHE A 46 0.57 0.28 8.15
CA PHE A 46 1.07 1.66 8.16
C PHE A 46 2.08 1.89 9.29
N VAL A 47 1.72 1.53 10.52
CA VAL A 47 2.56 1.75 11.69
C VAL A 47 3.87 0.98 11.58
N ILE A 48 3.81 -0.29 11.17
CA ILE A 48 4.99 -1.16 11.10
C ILE A 48 5.92 -0.71 9.97
N GLU A 49 5.38 -0.46 8.77
CA GLU A 49 6.20 0.00 7.65
C GLU A 49 6.84 1.37 7.95
N SER A 50 6.09 2.29 8.59
CA SER A 50 6.63 3.61 8.97
C SER A 50 7.71 3.51 10.04
N ALA A 51 7.49 2.72 11.10
CA ALA A 51 8.44 2.59 12.20
C ALA A 51 9.74 1.89 11.80
N LEU A 52 9.71 1.04 10.79
CA LEU A 52 10.86 0.29 10.27
C LEU A 52 11.45 0.87 8.98
N ASP A 53 10.95 2.02 8.52
CA ASP A 53 11.36 2.67 7.25
C ASP A 53 11.28 1.73 6.02
N LEU A 54 10.21 0.92 5.95
CA LEU A 54 9.97 -0.03 4.86
C LEU A 54 9.34 0.66 3.64
N ARG A 55 10.19 1.25 2.81
CA ARG A 55 9.77 2.11 1.68
C ARG A 55 9.22 1.35 0.46
N GLU A 56 9.52 0.07 0.35
CA GLU A 56 9.05 -0.80 -0.73
C GLU A 56 7.85 -1.66 -0.33
N GLY A 57 7.26 -1.36 0.83
CA GLY A 57 5.98 -1.90 1.29
C GLY A 57 4.76 -1.30 0.59
N PHE A 58 3.58 -1.66 1.08
CA PHE A 58 2.31 -1.24 0.49
C PHE A 58 2.15 0.28 0.45
N TRP A 59 2.42 0.97 1.57
CA TRP A 59 2.22 2.42 1.67
C TRP A 59 3.27 3.21 0.89
N GLY A 60 4.53 2.76 0.94
CA GLY A 60 5.60 3.33 0.15
C GLY A 60 5.35 3.21 -1.36
N LEU A 61 4.89 2.04 -1.81
CA LEU A 61 4.51 1.83 -3.22
C LEU A 61 3.26 2.63 -3.61
N LEU A 62 2.23 2.71 -2.76
CA LEU A 62 1.05 3.56 -2.99
C LEU A 62 1.42 5.03 -3.14
N ALA A 63 2.29 5.54 -2.27
CA ALA A 63 2.81 6.91 -2.32
C ALA A 63 3.55 7.20 -3.64
N ASN A 64 4.23 6.19 -4.19
CA ASN A 64 4.90 6.24 -5.49
C ASN A 64 3.97 5.95 -6.69
N GLY A 65 2.68 5.76 -6.43
CA GLY A 65 1.65 5.63 -7.46
C GLY A 65 1.34 4.20 -7.91
N ALA A 66 1.79 3.18 -7.17
CA ALA A 66 1.49 1.78 -7.43
C ALA A 66 -0.01 1.51 -7.56
N SER A 67 -0.38 0.63 -8.50
CA SER A 67 -1.77 0.25 -8.74
C SER A 67 -1.98 -1.19 -8.26
N PHE A 68 -2.49 -1.33 -7.04
CA PHE A 68 -2.85 -2.63 -6.48
C PHE A 68 -4.27 -3.04 -6.91
N LYS A 69 -4.45 -4.31 -7.28
CA LYS A 69 -5.79 -4.85 -7.57
C LYS A 69 -6.68 -4.88 -6.33
N SER A 70 -6.08 -4.99 -5.15
CA SER A 70 -6.77 -4.97 -3.87
C SER A 70 -7.35 -3.60 -3.52
N VAL A 71 -6.99 -2.52 -4.22
CA VAL A 71 -7.49 -1.15 -3.98
C VAL A 71 -8.53 -0.79 -5.05
N PRO A 72 -9.83 -1.05 -4.82
CA PRO A 72 -10.86 -0.94 -5.85
C PRO A 72 -11.15 0.52 -6.25
N GLY A 73 -10.93 1.48 -5.35
CA GLY A 73 -11.22 2.91 -5.57
C GLY A 73 -10.24 3.62 -6.52
N ARG A 74 -9.20 2.93 -6.99
CA ARG A 74 -8.14 3.54 -7.82
C ARG A 74 -8.05 2.88 -9.20
N ARG A 75 -8.26 3.67 -10.26
CA ARG A 75 -8.04 3.22 -11.64
C ARG A 75 -6.61 2.71 -11.80
N ALA A 76 -6.47 1.42 -12.15
CA ALA A 76 -5.16 0.85 -12.42
C ALA A 76 -4.51 1.53 -13.62
N THR A 77 -3.22 1.88 -13.47
CA THR A 77 -2.42 2.49 -14.54
C THR A 77 -1.29 1.56 -14.94
N GLN A 78 -0.89 1.55 -16.21
CA GLN A 78 0.24 0.75 -16.66
C GLN A 78 1.55 1.08 -15.92
N PRO A 79 1.89 2.36 -15.65
CA PRO A 79 3.02 2.69 -14.77
C PRO A 79 2.88 2.13 -13.35
N GLY A 80 1.71 2.27 -12.73
CA GLY A 80 1.48 1.77 -11.37
C GLY A 80 1.55 0.25 -11.27
N LEU A 81 1.06 -0.48 -12.28
CA LEU A 81 1.18 -1.94 -12.35
C LEU A 81 2.63 -2.40 -12.56
N ARG A 82 3.42 -1.65 -13.34
CA ARG A 82 4.86 -1.92 -13.49
C ARG A 82 5.62 -1.71 -12.20
N LEU A 83 5.25 -0.70 -11.41
CA LEU A 83 5.84 -0.45 -10.10
C LEU A 83 5.61 -1.65 -9.17
N VAL A 84 4.36 -2.12 -9.05
CA VAL A 84 4.06 -3.35 -8.27
C VAL A 84 4.88 -4.54 -8.76
N ARG A 85 5.00 -4.74 -10.07
CA ARG A 85 5.77 -5.87 -10.63
C ARG A 85 7.28 -5.75 -10.34
N ALA A 86 7.85 -4.56 -10.46
CA ALA A 86 9.28 -4.32 -10.27
C ALA A 86 9.71 -4.50 -8.81
N HIS A 87 8.81 -4.22 -7.86
CA HIS A 87 9.07 -4.31 -6.43
C HIS A 87 8.36 -5.51 -5.78
N HIS A 88 7.92 -6.49 -6.56
CA HIS A 88 7.13 -7.61 -6.07
C HIS A 88 7.83 -8.39 -4.95
N ASP A 89 9.12 -8.68 -5.11
CA ASP A 89 9.87 -9.47 -4.12
C ASP A 89 10.10 -8.66 -2.83
N ALA A 90 10.38 -7.37 -2.95
CA ALA A 90 10.51 -6.46 -1.81
C ALA A 90 9.17 -6.28 -1.07
N LEU A 91 8.06 -6.22 -1.80
CA LEU A 91 6.72 -6.17 -1.25
C LEU A 91 6.39 -7.45 -0.46
N LEU A 92 6.68 -8.63 -1.01
CA LEU A 92 6.48 -9.91 -0.29
C LEU A 92 7.36 -10.01 0.96
N ALA A 93 8.62 -9.59 0.87
CA ALA A 93 9.51 -9.55 2.04
C ALA A 93 8.97 -8.60 3.13
N THR A 94 8.48 -7.43 2.73
CA THR A 94 7.85 -6.45 3.63
C THR A 94 6.59 -7.00 4.26
N GLU A 95 5.71 -7.66 3.50
CA GLU A 95 4.52 -8.33 4.01
C GLU A 95 4.88 -9.41 5.05
N GLY A 96 5.94 -10.17 4.83
CA GLY A 96 6.48 -11.12 5.80
C GLY A 96 6.90 -10.43 7.12
N ILE A 97 7.67 -9.35 7.03
CA ILE A 97 8.11 -8.55 8.19
C ILE A 97 6.90 -7.98 8.96
N VAL A 98 5.94 -7.38 8.25
CA VAL A 98 4.71 -6.84 8.82
C VAL A 98 3.93 -7.93 9.57
N ASN A 99 3.73 -9.08 8.94
CA ASN A 99 3.01 -10.20 9.54
C ASN A 99 3.73 -10.73 10.80
N THR A 100 5.06 -10.86 10.77
CA THR A 100 5.84 -11.27 11.95
C THR A 100 5.66 -10.31 13.12
N HIS A 101 5.83 -9.00 12.89
CA HIS A 101 5.72 -8.02 13.97
C HIS A 101 4.29 -7.85 14.47
N PHE A 102 3.30 -7.89 13.58
CA PHE A 102 1.89 -7.79 13.97
C PHE A 102 1.45 -9.02 14.77
N ALA A 103 1.86 -10.23 14.36
CA ALA A 103 1.56 -11.46 15.10
C ALA A 103 2.23 -11.46 16.49
N ALA A 104 3.49 -11.02 16.59
CA ALA A 104 4.18 -10.88 17.87
C ALA A 104 3.44 -9.91 18.81
N TRP A 105 3.10 -8.72 18.33
CA TRP A 105 2.36 -7.72 19.12
C TRP A 105 0.98 -8.23 19.56
N ARG A 106 0.21 -8.82 18.63
CA ARG A 106 -1.11 -9.38 18.93
C ARG A 106 -1.05 -10.53 19.95
N GLY A 107 0.03 -11.30 19.94
CA GLY A 107 0.29 -12.37 20.89
C GLY A 107 0.87 -11.89 22.23
N GLY A 108 1.10 -10.59 22.42
CA GLY A 108 1.73 -10.03 23.61
C GLY A 108 3.24 -10.26 23.71
N ALA A 109 3.88 -10.72 22.62
CA ALA A 109 5.32 -10.89 22.55
C ALA A 109 6.02 -9.56 22.23
N SER A 110 7.27 -9.43 22.71
CA SER A 110 8.08 -8.24 22.44
C SER A 110 8.42 -8.12 20.95
N THR A 111 8.36 -6.90 20.44
CA THR A 111 8.70 -6.55 19.07
C THR A 111 9.22 -5.11 19.02
N PRO A 112 10.20 -4.77 18.17
CA PRO A 112 10.76 -3.42 18.08
C PRO A 112 9.73 -2.31 17.80
N VAL A 113 8.59 -2.66 17.21
CA VAL A 113 7.50 -1.74 16.86
C VAL A 113 6.33 -1.75 17.86
N GLY A 114 6.47 -2.47 18.98
CA GLY A 114 5.38 -2.70 19.94
C GLY A 114 4.82 -1.41 20.50
N ALA A 115 5.69 -0.51 20.97
CA ALA A 115 5.27 0.79 21.50
C ALA A 115 4.53 1.65 20.47
N SER A 116 4.96 1.62 19.20
CA SER A 116 4.29 2.35 18.12
C SER A 116 2.89 1.78 17.82
N LEU A 117 2.76 0.46 17.86
CA LEU A 117 1.47 -0.23 17.71
C LEU A 117 0.55 0.06 18.89
N ASP A 118 1.05 0.05 20.12
CA ASP A 118 0.27 0.36 21.33
C ASP A 118 -0.28 1.80 21.28
N VAL A 119 0.57 2.76 20.91
CA VAL A 119 0.17 4.17 20.75
C VAL A 119 -0.91 4.32 19.68
N MET A 120 -0.73 3.67 18.52
CA MET A 120 -1.74 3.75 17.46
C MET A 120 -3.03 3.03 17.86
N TYR A 121 -2.93 1.91 18.55
CA TYR A 121 -4.08 1.16 19.02
C TYR A 121 -4.89 1.96 20.03
N ALA A 122 -4.24 2.65 20.98
CA ALA A 122 -4.90 3.57 21.90
C ALA A 122 -5.64 4.69 21.15
N ARG A 123 -5.02 5.29 20.12
CA ARG A 123 -5.68 6.30 19.27
C ARG A 123 -6.90 5.73 18.54
N TRP A 124 -6.79 4.51 18.01
CA TRP A 124 -7.89 3.83 17.31
C TRP A 124 -9.06 3.49 18.25
N LEU A 125 -8.77 3.03 19.47
CA LEU A 125 -9.79 2.75 20.48
C LEU A 125 -10.52 4.01 20.92
N ALA A 126 -9.79 5.11 21.15
CA ALA A 126 -10.34 6.40 21.55
C ALA A 126 -11.17 7.07 20.45
N LEU A 127 -11.02 6.64 19.18
CA LEU A 127 -11.77 7.20 18.06
C LEU A 127 -13.26 6.83 18.18
N PRO A 128 -14.18 7.81 18.19
CA PRO A 128 -15.62 7.54 18.21
C PRO A 128 -16.05 6.86 16.90
N ILE A 129 -17.19 6.16 16.96
CA ILE A 129 -17.83 5.63 15.75
C ILE A 129 -18.22 6.81 14.85
N GLY A 130 -17.95 6.68 13.55
CA GLY A 130 -18.05 7.75 12.56
C GLY A 130 -16.86 8.72 12.55
N GLY A 131 -15.90 8.55 13.48
CA GLY A 131 -14.71 9.38 13.57
C GLY A 131 -13.66 9.07 12.50
N THR A 132 -12.73 10.02 12.34
CA THR A 132 -11.59 9.94 11.43
C THR A 132 -10.27 10.04 12.18
N LEU A 133 -9.34 9.15 11.88
CA LEU A 133 -7.96 9.18 12.33
C LEU A 133 -7.04 9.49 11.14
N THR A 134 -6.45 10.68 11.16
CA THR A 134 -5.50 11.12 10.14
C THR A 134 -4.07 10.73 10.52
N VAL A 135 -3.35 10.20 9.54
CA VAL A 135 -1.91 9.91 9.62
C VAL A 135 -1.21 10.40 8.35
N GLU A 136 0.09 10.61 8.42
CA GLU A 136 0.89 11.14 7.32
C GLU A 136 2.00 10.16 6.95
N TRP A 137 2.09 9.84 5.66
CA TRP A 137 3.16 9.00 5.12
C TRP A 137 4.20 9.87 4.40
N PRO A 138 5.47 9.86 4.83
CA PRO A 138 6.52 10.60 4.15
C PRO A 138 6.78 10.01 2.76
N VAL A 139 6.67 10.84 1.71
CA VAL A 139 6.88 10.36 0.33
C VAL A 139 8.37 10.34 0.00
N HIS A 140 8.95 9.15 0.02
CA HIS A 140 10.27 8.87 -0.53
C HIS A 140 10.14 8.37 -1.97
N LEU A 141 10.61 9.15 -2.92
CA LEU A 141 10.54 8.78 -4.34
C LEU A 141 11.46 7.59 -4.62
N LEU A 142 10.88 6.51 -5.12
CA LEU A 142 11.64 5.36 -5.59
C LEU A 142 12.25 5.65 -6.97
N PRO A 143 13.36 5.00 -7.33
CA PRO A 143 13.94 5.10 -8.66
C PRO A 143 12.90 4.80 -9.75
N PRO A 144 12.90 5.52 -10.89
CA PRO A 144 11.97 5.25 -11.98
C PRO A 144 12.12 3.82 -12.51
N VAL A 145 11.02 3.08 -12.56
CA VAL A 145 10.98 1.77 -13.23
C VAL A 145 11.02 1.98 -14.74
N PRO A 146 12.05 1.47 -15.45
CA PRO A 146 12.17 1.64 -16.89
C PRO A 146 10.91 1.15 -17.61
N ALA A 147 10.47 1.88 -18.63
CA ALA A 147 9.47 1.35 -19.55
C ALA A 147 10.08 0.13 -20.25
N ALA A 148 9.32 -0.97 -20.33
CA ALA A 148 9.72 -2.12 -21.13
C ALA A 148 10.03 -1.61 -22.56
N ARG A 149 11.25 -1.87 -23.05
CA ARG A 149 11.61 -1.53 -24.43
C ARG A 149 10.57 -2.17 -25.35
N ARG A 150 9.82 -1.34 -26.09
CA ARG A 150 9.03 -1.80 -27.23
C ARG A 150 9.97 -2.61 -28.11
N ARG A 151 9.74 -3.91 -28.28
CA ARG A 151 10.40 -4.69 -29.32
C ARG A 151 9.99 -4.07 -30.66
N LEU A 152 10.80 -3.15 -31.17
CA LEU A 152 10.65 -2.59 -32.50
C LEU A 152 10.94 -3.71 -33.51
N GLY A 153 9.91 -4.14 -34.23
CA GLY A 153 10.04 -4.58 -35.63
C GLY A 153 10.49 -6.02 -35.88
N GLY A 154 9.63 -7.00 -35.62
CA GLY A 154 9.65 -8.25 -36.39
C GLY A 154 9.02 -8.05 -37.77
N ARG A 155 9.72 -7.37 -38.69
CA ARG A 155 9.29 -7.26 -40.09
C ARG A 155 9.49 -8.64 -40.73
N ARG A 156 8.40 -9.39 -40.93
CA ARG A 156 8.44 -10.67 -41.67
C ARG A 156 9.01 -10.42 -43.08
N PRO A 157 10.01 -11.18 -43.56
CA PRO A 157 10.43 -11.09 -44.95
C PRO A 157 9.29 -11.57 -45.85
N ARG A 158 8.95 -10.73 -46.84
CA ARG A 158 7.94 -10.99 -47.86
C ARG A 158 8.50 -12.08 -48.79
N ALA A 159 7.92 -13.27 -48.75
CA ALA A 159 8.25 -14.34 -49.70
C ALA A 159 7.97 -13.86 -51.13
N LEU A 160 9.00 -13.91 -51.98
CA LEU A 160 8.90 -13.73 -53.42
C LEU A 160 8.09 -14.89 -53.99
N ARG A 161 6.94 -14.59 -54.60
CA ARG A 161 6.21 -15.54 -55.43
C ARG A 161 7.01 -15.78 -56.71
N GLY A 162 7.56 -16.97 -56.87
CA GLY A 162 7.96 -17.49 -58.17
C GLY A 162 6.71 -17.70 -59.02
N ARG A 163 6.69 -17.11 -60.21
CA ARG A 163 5.81 -17.51 -61.32
C ARG A 163 6.58 -18.54 -62.13
N SER A 164 5.94 -19.69 -62.37
CA SER A 164 6.19 -20.54 -63.53
C SER A 164 4.99 -20.42 -64.45
#